data_AF-A0A939LSK3-F1
#
_entry.id   AF-A0A939LSK3-F1
#
_cell.length_a   1.000
_cell.length_b   1.000
_cell.length_c   1.000
_cell.angle_alpha   90.00
_cell.angle_beta   90.00
_cell.angle_gamma   90.00
#
_symmetry.space_group_name_H-M   'P 1'
#
loop_
_entity.id
_entity.type
_entity.pdbx_description
1 polymer ?
#
loop_
_entity_poly.entity_id
_entity_poly.type
_entity_poly.pdbx_seq_one_letter_code
_entity_poly.pdbx_strand_id
1 'polypeptide(L)' 'MELQHMLPTQRSAEPLTRRERVILSNLDEDVTLEEIASKLFVTRNTVKSQVRSVYKKLGVSTRADAVACAREFGLR' A
#
# COMPACT_ATOMS: atom_id res chain seq x y z
N MET A 1 -17.88 -4.10 -36.31
CA MET A 1 -18.35 -3.76 -34.95
C MET A 1 -17.13 -3.51 -34.10
N GLU A 2 -17.03 -2.30 -33.58
CA GLU A 2 -15.89 -1.75 -32.86
C GLU A 2 -15.57 -2.47 -31.53
N LEU A 3 -14.26 -2.61 -31.32
CA LEU A 3 -13.48 -2.54 -30.07
C LEU A 3 -14.22 -2.57 -28.74
N GLN A 4 -13.89 -3.56 -27.91
CA GLN A 4 -13.51 -3.30 -26.51
C GLN A 4 -12.28 -4.14 -26.14
N HIS A 5 -11.14 -3.54 -26.44
CA HIS A 5 -9.84 -3.83 -25.84
C HIS A 5 -9.93 -3.54 -24.32
N MET A 6 -9.90 -4.55 -23.47
CA MET A 6 -9.58 -4.35 -22.04
C MET A 6 -8.75 -5.50 -21.48
N LEU A 7 -7.47 -5.52 -21.84
CA LEU A 7 -6.41 -5.87 -20.91
C LEU A 7 -5.43 -4.68 -20.92
N PRO A 8 -4.81 -4.25 -19.81
CA PRO A 8 -4.65 -4.94 -18.53
C PRO A 8 -5.02 -4.06 -17.31
N THR A 9 -5.70 -4.56 -16.28
CA THR A 9 -5.63 -3.88 -14.97
C THR A 9 -4.25 -4.14 -14.40
N GLN A 10 -3.37 -3.17 -14.67
CA GLN A 10 -1.95 -3.17 -14.37
C GLN A 10 -1.69 -3.67 -12.94
N ARG A 11 -1.20 -4.92 -12.81
CA ARG A 11 -0.17 -5.18 -11.80
C ARG A 11 0.99 -4.28 -12.19
N SER A 12 1.05 -3.06 -11.66
CA SER A 12 2.27 -2.28 -11.71
C SER A 12 3.32 -3.12 -10.98
N ALA A 13 4.09 -3.90 -11.73
CA ALA A 13 5.12 -4.81 -11.26
C ALA A 13 6.34 -4.07 -10.68
N GLU A 14 6.15 -2.83 -10.24
CA GLU A 14 7.17 -2.09 -9.55
C GLU A 14 7.22 -2.56 -8.11
N PRO A 15 8.39 -3.02 -7.63
CA PRO A 15 8.53 -3.41 -6.25
C PRO A 15 8.26 -2.22 -5.31
N LEU A 16 7.80 -2.53 -4.11
CA LEU A 16 7.70 -1.54 -3.05
C LEU A 16 9.09 -0.96 -2.76
N THR A 17 9.18 0.37 -2.75
CA THR A 17 10.36 1.09 -2.28
C THR A 17 10.60 0.78 -0.80
N ARG A 18 11.79 1.11 -0.31
CA ARG A 18 12.13 0.94 1.11
C ARG A 18 11.15 1.68 2.03
N ARG A 19 10.74 2.89 1.66
CA ARG A 19 9.79 3.70 2.45
C ARG A 19 8.39 3.09 2.45
N GLU A 20 7.92 2.61 1.30
CA GLU A 20 6.64 1.92 1.19
C GLU A 20 6.61 0.62 2.00
N ARG A 21 7.70 -0.16 2.03
CA ARG A 21 7.82 -1.34 2.91
C ARG A 21 7.75 -0.96 4.39
N VAL A 22 8.44 0.09 4.81
CA VAL A 22 8.33 0.58 6.19
C VAL A 22 6.90 0.96 6.54
N ILE A 23 6.17 1.62 5.63
CA ILE A 23 4.74 1.92 5.83
C ILE A 23 3.93 0.63 5.96
N LEU A 24 4.13 -0.32 5.05
CA LEU A 24 3.43 -1.61 5.08
C LEU A 24 3.68 -2.39 6.38
N SER A 25 4.90 -2.38 6.90
CA SER A 25 5.25 -3.01 8.18
C SER A 25 4.65 -2.32 9.40
N ASN A 26 4.18 -1.07 9.28
CA ASN A 26 3.50 -0.35 10.37
C ASN A 26 1.97 -0.30 10.18
N LEU A 27 1.44 -0.83 9.08
CA LEU A 27 0.01 -0.96 8.87
C LEU A 27 -0.49 -2.20 9.61
N ASP A 28 -1.05 -2.01 10.81
CA ASP A 28 -1.85 -3.02 11.53
C ASP A 28 -3.32 -2.58 11.67
N GLU A 29 -4.26 -3.47 11.94
CA GLU A 29 -5.71 -3.14 11.90
C GLU A 29 -6.11 -2.01 12.88
N ASP A 30 -5.40 -1.91 14.01
CA ASP A 30 -5.66 -1.02 15.13
C ASP A 30 -4.80 0.26 15.15
N VAL A 31 -3.91 0.45 14.18
CA VAL A 31 -2.98 1.61 14.15
C VAL A 31 -3.47 2.73 13.23
N THR A 32 -3.56 3.95 13.72
CA THR A 32 -3.96 5.13 12.92
C THR A 32 -2.82 5.68 12.05
N LEU A 33 -3.15 6.48 11.01
CA LEU A 33 -2.12 7.11 10.18
C LEU A 33 -1.30 8.14 10.97
N GLU A 34 -1.91 8.77 11.97
CA GLU A 34 -1.32 9.72 12.90
C GLU A 34 -0.26 9.06 13.81
N GLU A 35 -0.53 7.85 14.30
CA GLU A 35 0.44 7.07 15.09
C GLU A 35 1.63 6.64 14.24
N ILE A 36 1.38 6.17 13.01
CA ILE A 36 2.45 5.85 12.05
C ILE A 36 3.28 7.10 11.75
N ALA A 37 2.64 8.24 11.55
CA ALA A 37 3.31 9.50 11.26
C ALA A 37 4.22 9.94 12.41
N SER A 38 3.72 9.84 13.64
CA SER A 38 4.47 10.12 14.87
C SER A 38 5.68 9.20 15.01
N LYS A 39 5.48 7.89 14.81
CA LYS A 39 6.56 6.89 14.90
C LYS A 39 7.66 7.10 13.85
N LEU A 40 7.29 7.57 12.66
CA LEU A 40 8.20 7.78 11.54
C LEU A 40 8.72 9.23 11.43
N PHE A 41 8.36 10.11 12.37
CA PHE A 41 8.72 11.54 12.37
C PHE A 41 8.38 12.25 11.04
N VAL A 42 7.19 11.98 10.50
CA VAL A 42 6.66 12.61 9.29
C VAL A 42 5.25 13.14 9.52
N THR A 43 4.69 13.86 8.55
CA THR A 43 3.30 14.29 8.63
C THR A 43 2.34 13.15 8.30
N ARG A 44 1.12 13.22 8.84
CA ARG A 44 0.03 12.31 8.48
C ARG A 44 -0.25 12.27 6.98
N ASN A 45 -0.17 13.41 6.28
CA ASN A 45 -0.38 13.46 4.83
C ASN A 45 0.73 12.69 4.08
N THR A 46 1.96 12.74 4.57
CA THR A 46 3.08 11.95 4.02
C THR A 46 2.81 10.45 4.16
N VAL A 47 2.28 10.00 5.29
CA VAL A 47 1.86 8.59 5.48
C VAL A 47 0.70 8.26 4.54
N LYS A 48 -0.34 9.10 4.49
CA LYS A 48 -1.53 8.89 3.64
C LYS A 48 -1.16 8.71 2.16
N SER A 49 -0.27 9.52 1.63
CA SER A 49 0.19 9.41 0.24
C SER A 49 1.01 8.13 0.00
N GLN A 50 1.85 7.73 0.95
CA GLN A 50 2.58 6.47 0.85
C GLN A 50 1.66 5.25 0.92
N VAL A 51 0.66 5.24 1.80
CA VAL A 51 -0.35 4.17 1.89
C VAL A 51 -1.10 4.01 0.56
N ARG A 52 -1.48 5.11 -0.10
CA ARG A 52 -2.10 5.06 -1.44
C ARG A 52 -1.18 4.45 -2.49
N SER A 53 0.11 4.78 -2.44
CA SER A 53 1.11 4.20 -3.35
C SER A 53 1.27 2.70 -3.11
N VAL A 54 1.35 2.28 -1.83
CA VAL A 54 1.37 0.87 -1.42
C VAL A 54 0.15 0.13 -1.96
N TYR A 55 -1.05 0.65 -1.73
CA TYR A 55 -2.29 0.01 -2.19
C TYR A 55 -2.32 -0.16 -3.71
N LYS A 56 -1.94 0.90 -4.44
CA LYS A 56 -1.83 0.85 -5.90
C LYS A 56 -0.84 -0.23 -6.36
N LYS A 57 0.34 -0.33 -5.73
CA LYS A 57 1.38 -1.30 -6.10
C LYS A 57 1.03 -2.74 -5.72
N LEU A 58 0.31 -2.94 -4.62
CA LEU A 58 -0.22 -4.24 -4.21
C LEU A 58 -1.49 -4.63 -5.00
N GLY A 59 -2.11 -3.70 -5.73
CA GLY A 59 -3.36 -3.93 -6.45
C GLY A 59 -4.58 -4.10 -5.52
N VAL A 60 -4.52 -3.52 -4.32
CA VAL A 60 -5.58 -3.60 -3.30
C VAL A 60 -6.20 -2.24 -3.05
N SER A 61 -7.38 -2.20 -2.43
CA SER A 61 -8.10 -0.96 -2.13
C SER A 61 -8.33 -0.75 -0.63
N THR A 62 -8.17 -1.79 0.20
CA THR A 62 -8.43 -1.72 1.63
C THR A 62 -7.18 -1.97 2.47
N ARG A 63 -7.24 -1.52 3.72
CA ARG A 63 -6.19 -1.80 4.71
C ARG A 63 -6.08 -3.29 4.99
N ALA A 64 -7.21 -3.96 5.20
CA ALA A 64 -7.26 -5.38 5.50
C ALA A 64 -6.59 -6.19 4.39
N ASP A 65 -6.88 -5.88 3.13
CA ASP A 65 -6.27 -6.56 1.97
C ASP A 65 -4.76 -6.32 1.89
N ALA A 66 -4.30 -5.08 2.15
CA ALA A 66 -2.86 -4.78 2.18
C ALA A 66 -2.13 -5.54 3.29
N VAL A 67 -2.75 -5.64 4.48
CA VAL A 67 -2.22 -6.38 5.63
C VAL A 67 -2.19 -7.89 5.36
N ALA A 68 -3.25 -8.42 4.75
CA ALA A 68 -3.31 -9.83 4.34
C ALA A 68 -2.24 -10.15 3.29
N CYS A 69 -2.13 -9.33 2.25
CA CYS A 69 -1.10 -9.44 1.23
C CYS A 69 0.31 -9.41 1.84
N ALA A 70 0.57 -8.48 2.78
CA ALA A 70 1.87 -8.41 3.45
C ALA A 70 2.21 -9.69 4.25
N ARG A 71 1.21 -10.30 4.90
CA ARG A 71 1.36 -11.58 5.62
C ARG A 71 1.63 -12.75 4.65
N GLU A 72 0.86 -12.83 3.57
CA GLU A 72 0.94 -13.91 2.59
C GLU A 72 2.29 -13.94 1.86
N PHE A 73 2.82 -12.78 1.49
CA PHE A 73 4.05 -12.66 0.71
C PHE A 73 5.32 -12.42 1.58
N GLY A 74 5.21 -12.45 2.92
CA GLY A 74 6.34 -12.22 3.82
C GLY A 74 6.99 -10.84 3.69
N LEU A 75 6.19 -9.82 3.35
CA LEU A 75 6.65 -8.47 3.03
C LEU A 75 6.77 -7.53 4.24
N ARG A 76 6.57 -8.04 5.45
CA ARG A 76 6.68 -7.27 6.69
C ARG A 76 7.26 -8.07 7.84
#